data_AF-A0A243RFR0-F1
#
_entry.id   AF-A0A243RFR0-F1
#
_cell.length_a   1.000
_cell.length_b   1.000
_cell.length_c   1.000
_cell.angle_alpha   90.00
_cell.angle_beta   90.00
_cell.angle_gamma   90.00
#
_symmetry.space_group_name_H-M   'P 1'
#
loop_
_entity.id
_entity.type
_entity.pdbx_description
1 polymer ?
#
loop_
_entity_poly.entity_id
_entity_poly.type
_entity_poly.pdbx_seq_one_letter_code
_entity_poly.pdbx_strand_id
1 'polypeptide(L)'
;MRRLLGALAAAALTLTGLTATSATPAAAADSGSFNVLTYNIAGLPLGLGDSDPETNTPLIGQRLGPYDIVNVQEDFNYHASLYANDKHPHRTATSGGAAFGDGLNTLSDHPFEDFQRVKWNNCTGTNCLTPKGFSLARVRLAEGAFVDVYNVHTNADSDDAALAARRANVEQLSDFIQANSAGNAVIVMGDTNTRYTRTGDNIRTLLSENGLTDAWVKLVKGGTPPAQGGDALVCDAAAPTDDCEVVDKVLYRGSKLLSLTATRYANDWKAFLRADGKHLSDHFPHAVDFSYTLNSSLRASDFFGGPHGTAFNDADDLPANPAPRTLTLRGGTRLDAVSLTHDGGTALTHGSTGGTATSLTLAPGEHLTSVKLTQGQKDGRTRIFSAAFTTDRNRTLSAGAAASDAKTFTAPSGWQIVGFTGRAGGEIDKLGVIYAPIR
;
A
#
# COMPACT_ATOMS: atom_id res chain seq x y z
N MET A 1 -62.22 -59.15 11.38
CA MET A 1 -61.02 -59.02 12.24
C MET A 1 -59.97 -58.19 11.49
N ARG A 2 -59.47 -57.12 12.12
CA ARG A 2 -58.19 -56.39 11.87
C ARG A 2 -57.95 -55.85 10.44
N ARG A 3 -58.17 -54.55 10.19
CA ARG A 3 -57.28 -53.36 10.44
C ARG A 3 -56.27 -53.14 9.31
N LEU A 4 -56.42 -52.01 8.60
CA LEU A 4 -55.33 -51.14 8.15
C LEU A 4 -55.94 -49.77 7.78
N LEU A 5 -55.86 -48.84 8.72
CA LEU A 5 -56.16 -47.41 8.53
C LEU A 5 -54.88 -46.74 8.03
N GLY A 6 -54.90 -46.20 6.82
CA GLY A 6 -53.87 -45.28 6.33
C GLY A 6 -54.27 -43.85 6.67
N ALA A 7 -53.53 -43.21 7.58
CA ALA A 7 -53.68 -41.80 7.90
C ALA A 7 -52.71 -40.98 7.04
N LEU A 8 -53.25 -40.11 6.17
CA LEU A 8 -52.51 -39.06 5.49
C LEU A 8 -52.46 -37.83 6.42
N ALA A 9 -51.28 -37.55 6.98
CA ALA A 9 -51.03 -36.32 7.72
C ALA A 9 -50.63 -35.21 6.75
N ALA A 10 -51.46 -34.17 6.63
CA ALA A 10 -51.10 -32.93 5.96
C ALA A 10 -50.26 -32.08 6.93
N ALA A 11 -48.98 -31.89 6.62
CA ALA A 11 -48.10 -30.98 7.34
C ALA A 11 -48.31 -29.55 6.81
N ALA A 12 -48.91 -28.68 7.61
CA ALA A 12 -48.91 -27.24 7.37
C ALA A 12 -47.54 -26.67 7.78
N LEU A 13 -46.72 -26.24 6.82
CA LEU A 13 -45.53 -25.45 7.09
C LEU A 13 -45.95 -24.02 7.45
N THR A 14 -45.82 -23.66 8.72
CA THR A 14 -45.82 -22.26 9.16
C THR A 14 -44.48 -21.63 8.80
N LEU A 15 -44.45 -20.75 7.80
CA LEU A 15 -43.30 -19.87 7.55
C LEU A 15 -43.23 -18.84 8.70
N THR A 16 -42.38 -19.07 9.68
CA THR A 16 -41.92 -18.02 10.59
C THR A 16 -40.90 -17.17 9.85
N GLY A 17 -41.24 -15.91 9.58
CA GLY A 17 -40.36 -14.94 8.93
C GLY A 17 -39.09 -14.73 9.74
N LEU A 18 -37.93 -15.05 9.15
CA LEU A 18 -36.65 -14.55 9.64
C LEU A 18 -36.57 -13.07 9.27
N THR A 19 -36.79 -12.20 10.25
CA THR A 19 -36.36 -10.81 10.17
C THR A 19 -34.83 -10.80 10.18
N ALA A 20 -34.21 -10.64 9.02
CA ALA A 20 -32.79 -10.33 8.92
C ALA A 20 -32.57 -8.94 9.54
N THR A 21 -32.11 -8.90 10.78
CA THR A 21 -31.54 -7.69 11.36
C THR A 21 -30.29 -7.36 10.55
N SER A 22 -30.37 -6.37 9.67
CA SER A 22 -29.22 -5.73 9.07
C SER A 22 -28.35 -5.19 10.19
N ALA A 23 -27.27 -5.91 10.53
CA ALA A 23 -26.25 -5.38 11.41
C ALA A 23 -25.73 -4.09 10.76
N THR A 24 -25.94 -2.95 11.43
CA THR A 24 -25.21 -1.73 11.11
C THR A 24 -23.72 -2.07 11.16
N PRO A 25 -22.94 -1.81 10.10
CA PRO A 25 -21.51 -2.01 10.15
C PRO A 25 -20.95 -1.33 11.41
N ALA A 26 -20.15 -2.06 12.19
CA ALA A 26 -19.41 -1.43 13.26
C ALA A 26 -18.60 -0.26 12.67
N ALA A 27 -18.67 0.91 13.28
CA ALA A 27 -17.88 2.05 12.86
C ALA A 27 -16.41 1.63 12.81
N ALA A 28 -15.75 1.86 11.66
CA ALA A 28 -14.32 1.59 11.53
C ALA A 28 -13.55 2.35 12.62
N ALA A 29 -12.58 1.69 13.25
CA ALA A 29 -11.78 2.34 14.29
C ALA A 29 -11.00 3.52 13.68
N ASP A 30 -11.09 4.68 14.31
CA ASP A 30 -10.36 5.90 13.91
C ASP A 30 -8.85 5.84 14.21
N SER A 31 -8.38 4.77 14.84
CA SER A 31 -6.97 4.51 15.10
C SER A 31 -6.70 3.02 15.18
N GLY A 32 -5.43 2.65 15.10
CA GLY A 32 -4.99 1.28 15.24
C GLY A 32 -3.47 1.17 15.37
N SER A 33 -3.00 -0.07 15.45
CA SER A 33 -1.60 -0.42 15.44
C SER A 33 -1.39 -1.65 14.59
N PHE A 34 -0.22 -1.74 13.97
CA PHE A 34 0.24 -2.91 13.25
C PHE A 34 1.76 -2.93 13.32
N ASN A 35 2.38 -4.08 13.09
CA ASN A 35 3.83 -4.18 13.00
C ASN A 35 4.25 -4.68 11.61
N VAL A 36 5.51 -4.43 11.28
CA VAL A 36 6.09 -4.86 10.01
C VAL A 36 7.40 -5.58 10.24
N LEU A 37 7.77 -6.45 9.31
CA LEU A 37 9.08 -7.08 9.22
C LEU A 37 9.66 -6.88 7.82
N THR A 38 10.94 -6.51 7.76
CA THR A 38 11.74 -6.69 6.55
C THR A 38 12.85 -7.71 6.79
N TYR A 39 13.02 -8.63 5.83
CA TYR A 39 14.03 -9.67 5.95
C TYR A 39 14.53 -10.16 4.58
N ASN A 40 15.81 -9.95 4.28
CA ASN A 40 16.49 -10.69 3.22
C ASN A 40 16.69 -12.15 3.67
N ILE A 41 16.10 -13.11 2.96
CA ILE A 41 16.03 -14.52 3.38
C ILE A 41 17.06 -15.42 2.68
N ALA A 42 17.95 -14.86 1.86
CA ALA A 42 19.03 -15.58 1.16
C ALA A 42 18.56 -16.84 0.40
N GLY A 43 17.43 -16.75 -0.31
CA GLY A 43 16.73 -17.87 -0.93
C GLY A 43 17.29 -18.32 -2.30
N LEU A 44 18.58 -18.12 -2.56
CA LEU A 44 19.28 -18.59 -3.77
C LEU A 44 19.31 -20.13 -3.86
N PRO A 45 19.49 -20.74 -5.04
CA PRO A 45 19.67 -22.20 -5.16
C PRO A 45 20.74 -22.74 -4.20
N LEU A 46 20.55 -23.94 -3.64
CA LEU A 46 21.51 -24.53 -2.69
C LEU A 46 22.91 -24.59 -3.31
N GLY A 47 23.91 -24.16 -2.55
CA GLY A 47 25.31 -24.10 -3.01
C GLY A 47 25.66 -22.82 -3.77
N LEU A 48 24.71 -21.91 -3.98
CA LEU A 48 24.97 -20.53 -4.39
C LEU A 48 24.80 -19.59 -3.18
N GLY A 49 25.90 -19.02 -2.70
CA GLY A 49 25.94 -18.21 -1.48
C GLY A 49 26.31 -19.02 -0.24
N ASP A 50 26.32 -18.36 0.92
CA ASP A 50 26.81 -18.92 2.19
C ASP A 50 25.69 -19.46 3.11
N SER A 51 24.42 -19.36 2.68
CA SER A 51 23.23 -19.81 3.42
C SER A 51 22.80 -21.25 3.07
N ASP A 52 21.94 -21.83 3.90
CA ASP A 52 21.26 -23.12 3.69
C ASP A 52 19.74 -22.89 3.56
N PRO A 53 19.27 -22.31 2.44
CA PRO A 53 17.87 -21.92 2.28
C PRO A 53 16.91 -23.11 2.22
N GLU A 54 17.38 -24.30 1.84
CA GLU A 54 16.56 -25.53 1.88
C GLU A 54 16.13 -25.85 3.32
N THR A 55 17.04 -25.74 4.28
CA THR A 55 16.73 -25.91 5.70
C THR A 55 16.07 -24.66 6.30
N ASN A 56 16.54 -23.47 5.91
CA ASN A 56 16.21 -22.23 6.61
C ASN A 56 14.85 -21.65 6.19
N THR A 57 14.50 -21.62 4.90
CA THR A 57 13.27 -21.01 4.41
C THR A 57 11.98 -21.58 5.03
N PRO A 58 11.82 -22.91 5.25
CA PRO A 58 10.68 -23.43 6.00
C PRO A 58 10.57 -22.84 7.42
N LEU A 59 11.69 -22.73 8.13
CA LEU A 59 11.74 -22.20 9.50
C LEU A 59 11.43 -20.70 9.51
N ILE A 60 11.91 -19.96 8.52
CA ILE A 60 11.56 -18.54 8.34
C ILE A 60 10.05 -18.42 8.20
N GLY A 61 9.43 -19.19 7.29
CA GLY A 61 7.97 -19.16 7.07
C GLY A 61 7.15 -19.43 8.33
N GLN A 62 7.61 -20.36 9.19
CA GLN A 62 6.96 -20.66 10.48
C GLN A 62 7.03 -19.50 11.49
N ARG A 63 7.94 -18.54 11.30
CA ARG A 63 8.25 -17.46 12.25
C ARG A 63 7.75 -16.09 11.81
N LEU A 64 7.10 -16.01 10.64
CA LEU A 64 6.54 -14.75 10.14
C LEU A 64 5.21 -14.37 10.78
N GLY A 65 4.46 -15.34 11.33
CA GLY A 65 3.11 -15.10 11.86
C GLY A 65 2.92 -14.01 12.93
N PRO A 66 3.94 -13.60 13.70
CA PRO A 66 3.82 -12.45 14.62
C PRO A 66 3.82 -11.06 13.96
N TYR A 67 4.00 -10.95 12.64
CA TYR A 67 4.19 -9.66 11.95
C TYR A 67 3.07 -9.38 10.93
N ASP A 68 2.31 -8.30 11.08
CA ASP A 68 1.11 -8.04 10.27
C ASP A 68 1.43 -7.79 8.78
N ILE A 69 2.60 -7.21 8.47
CA ILE A 69 3.07 -6.98 7.09
C ILE A 69 4.55 -7.35 6.98
N VAL A 70 4.87 -8.32 6.12
CA VAL A 70 6.22 -8.84 5.92
C VAL A 70 6.69 -8.57 4.49
N ASN A 71 7.85 -7.93 4.34
CA ASN A 71 8.58 -7.87 3.09
C ASN A 71 9.81 -8.77 3.16
N VAL A 72 9.85 -9.79 2.30
CA VAL A 72 11.04 -10.61 2.11
C VAL A 72 11.78 -10.21 0.85
N GLN A 73 13.11 -10.19 0.93
CA GLN A 73 14.03 -10.06 -0.21
C GLN A 73 14.78 -11.37 -0.43
N GLU A 74 15.28 -11.58 -1.64
CA GLU A 74 15.91 -12.84 -2.07
C GLU A 74 15.03 -14.08 -1.90
N ASP A 75 13.71 -13.92 -1.90
CA ASP A 75 12.79 -15.04 -1.94
C ASP A 75 12.67 -15.59 -3.37
N PHE A 76 13.68 -16.35 -3.76
CA PHE A 76 13.83 -16.92 -5.10
C PHE A 76 13.35 -18.38 -5.16
N ASN A 77 14.24 -19.34 -4.91
CA ASN A 77 14.05 -20.74 -5.31
C ASN A 77 13.22 -21.57 -4.31
N TYR A 78 13.05 -21.07 -3.08
CA TYR A 78 12.36 -21.78 -1.99
C TYR A 78 11.01 -21.14 -1.61
N HIS A 79 10.49 -20.24 -2.44
CA HIS A 79 9.23 -19.53 -2.22
C HIS A 79 8.05 -20.44 -1.88
N ALA A 80 7.90 -21.56 -2.60
CA ALA A 80 6.81 -22.51 -2.32
C ALA A 80 6.90 -23.08 -0.88
N SER A 81 8.12 -23.30 -0.39
CA SER A 81 8.36 -23.78 0.97
C SER A 81 8.06 -22.69 2.01
N LEU A 82 8.47 -21.44 1.75
CA LEU A 82 8.12 -20.29 2.58
C LEU A 82 6.59 -20.22 2.76
N TYR A 83 5.86 -20.28 1.65
CA TYR A 83 4.40 -20.13 1.64
C TYR A 83 3.66 -21.33 2.21
N ALA A 84 4.21 -22.54 2.11
CA ALA A 84 3.64 -23.72 2.76
C ALA A 84 3.66 -23.59 4.30
N ASN A 85 4.66 -22.87 4.82
CA ASN A 85 4.92 -22.73 6.26
C ASN A 85 4.38 -21.44 6.88
N ASP A 86 4.10 -20.42 6.07
CA ASP A 86 3.46 -19.18 6.49
C ASP A 86 1.91 -19.29 6.50
N LYS A 87 1.20 -18.38 7.20
CA LYS A 87 -0.28 -18.33 7.25
C LYS A 87 -0.94 -16.98 6.91
N HIS A 88 -0.20 -15.94 6.50
CA HIS A 88 -0.78 -14.67 6.09
C HIS A 88 -1.80 -14.86 4.94
N PRO A 89 -2.99 -14.27 5.02
CA PRO A 89 -4.06 -14.43 4.04
C PRO A 89 -3.80 -13.69 2.72
N HIS A 90 -3.02 -12.61 2.73
CA HIS A 90 -2.74 -11.80 1.54
C HIS A 90 -1.26 -11.91 1.17
N ARG A 91 -1.00 -12.37 -0.05
CA ARG A 91 0.36 -12.67 -0.51
C ARG A 91 0.56 -12.29 -1.96
N THR A 92 1.75 -11.81 -2.29
CA THR A 92 2.14 -11.57 -3.68
C THR A 92 2.39 -12.91 -4.39
N ALA A 93 2.09 -12.98 -5.68
CA ALA A 93 2.61 -14.08 -6.49
C ALA A 93 4.14 -13.92 -6.67
N THR A 94 4.87 -15.03 -6.69
CA THR A 94 6.30 -15.04 -7.04
C THR A 94 6.53 -14.53 -8.45
N SER A 95 7.64 -13.80 -8.63
CA SER A 95 8.16 -13.38 -9.93
C SER A 95 9.05 -14.45 -10.60
N GLY A 96 9.33 -15.57 -9.90
CA GLY A 96 10.17 -16.66 -10.37
C GLY A 96 11.42 -16.87 -9.50
N GLY A 97 12.17 -17.93 -9.78
CA GLY A 97 13.45 -18.19 -9.12
C GLY A 97 14.56 -17.24 -9.55
N ALA A 98 15.76 -17.42 -8.99
CA ALA A 98 16.91 -16.59 -9.32
C ALA A 98 17.17 -16.57 -10.83
N ALA A 99 17.63 -15.42 -11.33
CA ALA A 99 17.78 -15.05 -12.74
C ALA A 99 16.49 -14.69 -13.50
N PHE A 100 15.32 -15.08 -13.02
CA PHE A 100 14.03 -14.75 -13.65
C PHE A 100 13.18 -13.81 -12.80
N GLY A 101 13.15 -14.04 -11.48
CA GLY A 101 12.41 -13.25 -10.51
C GLY A 101 13.24 -12.15 -9.86
N ASP A 102 12.55 -11.16 -9.32
CA ASP A 102 13.14 -10.07 -8.54
C ASP A 102 13.46 -10.46 -7.08
N GLY A 103 12.90 -11.58 -6.60
CA GLY A 103 13.09 -12.08 -5.23
C GLY A 103 12.35 -11.26 -4.17
N LEU A 104 11.40 -10.41 -4.58
CA LEU A 104 10.65 -9.54 -3.67
C LEU A 104 9.25 -10.12 -3.45
N ASN A 105 8.89 -10.45 -2.21
CA ASN A 105 7.52 -10.87 -1.92
C ASN A 105 6.99 -10.20 -0.66
N THR A 106 5.70 -9.93 -0.66
CA THR A 106 4.97 -9.33 0.48
C THR A 106 3.93 -10.31 0.97
N LEU A 107 3.89 -10.51 2.29
CA LEU A 107 2.89 -11.29 3.02
C LEU A 107 2.21 -10.34 4.02
N SER A 108 0.90 -10.43 4.17
CA SER A 108 0.15 -9.44 4.95
C SER A 108 -1.14 -10.03 5.52
N ASP A 109 -1.46 -9.66 6.76
CA ASP A 109 -2.76 -9.87 7.39
C ASP A 109 -3.80 -8.86 6.89
N HIS A 110 -3.35 -7.74 6.35
CA HIS A 110 -4.18 -6.74 5.72
C HIS A 110 -4.31 -6.98 4.20
N PRO A 111 -5.50 -6.79 3.60
CA PRO A 111 -5.64 -6.83 2.16
C PRO A 111 -4.88 -5.67 1.52
N PHE A 112 -4.29 -5.93 0.36
CA PHE A 112 -3.63 -4.92 -0.45
C PHE A 112 -4.06 -4.99 -1.90
N GLU A 113 -3.96 -3.87 -2.58
CA GLU A 113 -4.25 -3.72 -4.00
C GLU A 113 -3.16 -2.89 -4.71
N ASP A 114 -3.36 -2.61 -6.00
CA ASP A 114 -2.44 -1.82 -6.82
C ASP A 114 -0.99 -2.30 -6.79
N PHE A 115 -0.80 -3.63 -6.74
CA PHE A 115 0.52 -4.23 -6.68
C PHE A 115 1.30 -4.01 -7.99
N GLN A 116 2.53 -3.51 -7.89
CA GLN A 116 3.41 -3.27 -9.03
C GLN A 116 4.84 -3.69 -8.70
N ARG A 117 5.53 -4.32 -9.65
CA ARG A 117 6.97 -4.60 -9.61
C ARG A 117 7.70 -3.68 -10.58
N VAL A 118 8.82 -3.10 -10.16
CA VAL A 118 9.62 -2.18 -10.96
C VAL A 118 11.07 -2.63 -10.92
N LYS A 119 11.60 -2.99 -12.09
CA LYS A 119 13.02 -3.36 -12.26
C LYS A 119 13.90 -2.12 -12.20
N TRP A 120 15.09 -2.24 -11.62
CA TRP A 120 16.10 -1.20 -11.69
C TRP A 120 16.60 -0.95 -13.12
N ASN A 121 16.77 0.33 -13.45
CA ASN A 121 17.37 0.75 -14.72
C ASN A 121 18.89 0.52 -14.74
N ASN A 122 19.53 0.54 -13.57
CA ASN A 122 20.98 0.42 -13.41
C ASN A 122 21.31 -0.71 -12.43
N CYS A 123 22.31 -1.52 -12.79
CA CYS A 123 22.85 -2.61 -11.98
C CYS A 123 24.33 -2.83 -12.34
N THR A 124 25.07 -3.56 -11.50
CA THR A 124 26.44 -4.02 -11.78
C THR A 124 26.67 -5.46 -11.35
N GLY A 125 27.64 -6.13 -12.00
CA GLY A 125 28.10 -7.46 -11.60
C GLY A 125 27.00 -8.52 -11.62
N THR A 126 27.01 -9.39 -10.61
CA THR A 126 26.01 -10.47 -10.45
C THR A 126 24.60 -9.93 -10.20
N ASN A 127 24.47 -8.70 -9.67
CA ASN A 127 23.16 -8.06 -9.48
C ASN A 127 22.39 -7.86 -10.79
N CYS A 128 23.08 -7.81 -11.94
CA CYS A 128 22.44 -7.74 -13.26
C CYS A 128 21.89 -9.09 -13.76
N LEU A 129 22.27 -10.21 -13.12
CA LEU A 129 21.85 -11.54 -13.54
C LEU A 129 20.41 -11.85 -13.12
N THR A 130 19.86 -11.12 -12.15
CA THR A 130 18.47 -11.24 -11.70
C THR A 130 17.79 -9.86 -11.79
N PRO A 131 16.50 -9.76 -12.11
CA PRO A 131 15.83 -8.47 -12.26
C PRO A 131 15.51 -7.82 -10.90
N LYS A 132 16.54 -7.44 -10.12
CA LYS A 132 16.37 -6.68 -8.87
C LYS A 132 15.58 -5.39 -9.12
N GLY A 133 14.92 -4.92 -8.07
CA GLY A 133 13.98 -3.83 -8.17
C GLY A 133 13.38 -3.43 -6.84
N PHE A 134 12.16 -2.91 -6.96
CA PHE A 134 11.24 -2.74 -5.83
C PHE A 134 9.82 -3.13 -6.25
N SER A 135 8.96 -3.37 -5.27
CA SER A 135 7.53 -3.50 -5.48
C SER A 135 6.73 -2.54 -4.62
N LEU A 136 5.59 -2.07 -5.11
CA LEU A 136 4.57 -1.33 -4.36
C LEU A 136 3.40 -2.27 -4.06
N ALA A 137 2.88 -2.24 -2.83
CA ALA A 137 1.58 -2.77 -2.45
C ALA A 137 0.80 -1.70 -1.66
N ARG A 138 -0.42 -1.34 -2.09
CA ARG A 138 -1.28 -0.40 -1.34
C ARG A 138 -2.09 -1.18 -0.32
N VAL A 139 -1.63 -1.17 0.93
CA VAL A 139 -2.23 -1.93 2.03
C VAL A 139 -3.38 -1.14 2.65
N ARG A 140 -4.53 -1.80 2.85
CA ARG A 140 -5.71 -1.23 3.49
C ARG A 140 -5.71 -1.55 4.98
N LEU A 141 -5.48 -0.55 5.82
CA LEU A 141 -5.49 -0.67 7.28
C LEU A 141 -6.92 -0.64 7.82
N ALA A 142 -7.74 0.27 7.29
CA ALA A 142 -9.16 0.41 7.56
C ALA A 142 -9.86 0.98 6.32
N GLU A 143 -11.19 1.14 6.36
CA GLU A 143 -11.92 1.81 5.27
C GLU A 143 -11.35 3.21 5.02
N GLY A 144 -10.96 3.49 3.77
CA GLY A 144 -10.39 4.78 3.39
C GLY A 144 -9.00 5.09 3.96
N ALA A 145 -8.39 4.16 4.69
CA ALA A 145 -7.10 4.32 5.34
C ALA A 145 -6.08 3.36 4.72
N PHE A 146 -5.19 3.90 3.91
CA PHE A 146 -4.22 3.13 3.14
C PHE A 146 -2.79 3.60 3.41
N VAL A 147 -1.85 2.65 3.30
CA VAL A 147 -0.42 2.90 3.30
C VAL A 147 0.21 2.21 2.10
N ASP A 148 1.02 2.95 1.35
CA ASP A 148 1.80 2.43 0.23
C ASP A 148 3.07 1.78 0.78
N VAL A 149 3.14 0.45 0.72
CA VAL A 149 4.27 -0.35 1.23
C VAL A 149 5.18 -0.74 0.09
N TYR A 150 6.44 -0.37 0.20
CA TYR A 150 7.49 -0.66 -0.76
C TYR A 150 8.42 -1.75 -0.24
N ASN A 151 8.60 -2.81 -1.01
CA ASN A 151 9.63 -3.84 -0.82
C ASN A 151 10.80 -3.52 -1.74
N VAL A 152 12.01 -3.36 -1.20
CA VAL A 152 13.17 -2.87 -1.97
C VAL A 152 14.37 -3.79 -1.82
N HIS A 153 15.09 -4.04 -2.92
CA HIS A 153 16.42 -4.65 -2.89
C HIS A 153 17.33 -3.99 -3.93
N THR A 154 18.18 -3.06 -3.50
CA THR A 154 19.06 -2.30 -4.39
C THR A 154 20.34 -3.07 -4.75
N ASN A 155 21.18 -2.50 -5.63
CA ASN A 155 22.48 -3.07 -6.00
C ASN A 155 23.40 -3.26 -4.78
N ALA A 156 23.89 -4.49 -4.59
CA ALA A 156 24.87 -4.83 -3.56
C ALA A 156 26.27 -4.28 -3.87
N ASP A 157 27.26 -4.72 -3.10
CA ASP A 157 28.69 -4.39 -3.23
C ASP A 157 29.05 -2.91 -2.97
N SER A 158 30.36 -2.63 -2.87
CA SER A 158 30.88 -1.32 -2.44
C SER A 158 32.02 -0.76 -3.30
N ASP A 159 32.28 -1.34 -4.48
CA ASP A 159 33.11 -0.67 -5.50
C ASP A 159 32.39 0.53 -6.12
N ASP A 160 33.14 1.45 -6.73
CA ASP A 160 32.59 2.72 -7.24
C ASP A 160 31.42 2.54 -8.22
N ALA A 161 31.46 1.51 -9.06
CA ALA A 161 30.40 1.26 -10.03
C ALA A 161 29.14 0.73 -9.33
N ALA A 162 29.30 -0.17 -8.35
CA ALA A 162 28.22 -0.64 -7.50
C ALA A 162 27.58 0.50 -6.68
N LEU A 163 28.39 1.38 -6.09
CA LEU A 163 27.90 2.58 -5.39
C LEU A 163 27.09 3.46 -6.35
N ALA A 164 27.57 3.68 -7.57
CA ALA A 164 26.88 4.51 -8.56
C ALA A 164 25.53 3.91 -9.00
N ALA A 165 25.47 2.60 -9.25
CA ALA A 165 24.22 1.91 -9.57
C ALA A 165 23.24 1.98 -8.40
N ARG A 166 23.70 1.75 -7.17
CA ARG A 166 22.83 1.85 -5.98
C ARG A 166 22.29 3.26 -5.78
N ARG A 167 23.11 4.30 -6.00
CA ARG A 167 22.60 5.68 -5.96
C ARG A 167 21.49 5.90 -6.98
N ALA A 168 21.67 5.45 -8.21
CA ALA A 168 20.63 5.51 -9.24
C ALA A 168 19.37 4.72 -8.88
N ASN A 169 19.48 3.59 -8.17
CA ASN A 169 18.32 2.84 -7.67
C ASN A 169 17.54 3.65 -6.63
N VAL A 170 18.22 4.30 -5.70
CA VAL A 170 17.58 5.16 -4.68
C VAL A 170 16.87 6.34 -5.33
N GLU A 171 17.49 7.01 -6.32
CA GLU A 171 16.84 8.08 -7.08
C GLU A 171 15.61 7.57 -7.85
N GLN A 172 15.72 6.43 -8.54
CA GLN A 172 14.59 5.83 -9.25
C GLN A 172 13.41 5.51 -8.30
N LEU A 173 13.70 5.03 -7.08
CA LEU A 173 12.67 4.81 -6.06
C LEU A 173 12.08 6.15 -5.57
N SER A 174 12.92 7.16 -5.36
CA SER A 174 12.51 8.51 -4.95
C SER A 174 11.48 9.08 -5.93
N ASP A 175 11.82 9.09 -7.22
CA ASP A 175 10.96 9.57 -8.31
C ASP A 175 9.65 8.78 -8.38
N PHE A 176 9.72 7.47 -8.22
CA PHE A 176 8.53 6.63 -8.28
C PHE A 176 7.57 6.92 -7.12
N ILE A 177 8.07 7.11 -5.90
CA ILE A 177 7.25 7.45 -4.73
C ILE A 177 6.58 8.80 -4.93
N GLN A 178 7.30 9.80 -5.46
CA GLN A 178 6.71 11.11 -5.78
C GLN A 178 5.59 10.98 -6.81
N ALA A 179 5.79 10.17 -7.86
CA ALA A 179 4.81 10.01 -8.93
C ALA A 179 3.59 9.16 -8.55
N ASN A 180 3.72 8.19 -7.64
CA ASN A 180 2.67 7.18 -7.40
C ASN A 180 2.10 7.19 -5.97
N SER A 181 2.74 7.91 -5.05
CA SER A 181 2.36 7.98 -3.63
C SER A 181 2.29 9.42 -3.10
N ALA A 182 2.21 10.43 -3.97
CA ALA A 182 1.86 11.79 -3.56
C ALA A 182 0.53 11.79 -2.79
N GLY A 183 0.45 12.52 -1.67
CA GLY A 183 -0.72 12.52 -0.79
C GLY A 183 -0.93 11.27 0.06
N ASN A 184 -0.15 10.20 -0.14
CA ASN A 184 -0.32 8.93 0.58
C ASN A 184 0.69 8.75 1.72
N ALA A 185 0.27 7.99 2.74
CA ALA A 185 1.18 7.44 3.72
C ALA A 185 2.05 6.38 3.03
N VAL A 186 3.32 6.30 3.41
CA VAL A 186 4.31 5.43 2.76
C VAL A 186 5.14 4.71 3.81
N ILE A 187 5.43 3.43 3.56
CA ILE A 187 6.49 2.66 4.22
C ILE A 187 7.41 2.11 3.14
N VAL A 188 8.72 2.38 3.24
CA VAL A 188 9.76 1.75 2.44
C VAL A 188 10.54 0.81 3.34
N MET A 189 10.51 -0.48 3.05
CA MET A 189 11.26 -1.46 3.82
C MET A 189 11.90 -2.55 2.97
N GLY A 190 13.16 -2.86 3.26
CA GLY A 190 13.94 -3.80 2.47
C GLY A 190 15.43 -3.67 2.70
N ASP A 191 16.19 -4.58 2.09
CA ASP A 191 17.63 -4.47 1.92
C ASP A 191 17.97 -3.33 0.96
N THR A 192 18.26 -2.17 1.51
CA THR A 192 18.62 -1.01 0.70
C THR A 192 20.08 -1.05 0.28
N ASN A 193 20.88 -2.02 0.74
CA ASN A 193 22.34 -2.09 0.59
C ASN A 193 23.09 -0.79 1.00
N THR A 194 22.41 0.16 1.66
CA THR A 194 22.97 1.46 2.03
C THR A 194 23.29 1.56 3.50
N ARG A 195 24.29 2.39 3.82
CA ARG A 195 24.60 2.83 5.17
C ARG A 195 24.68 4.35 5.20
N TYR A 196 24.15 4.97 6.26
CA TYR A 196 24.31 6.38 6.56
C TYR A 196 25.77 6.78 6.72
N THR A 197 26.57 5.90 7.33
CA THR A 197 28.01 6.11 7.57
C THR A 197 28.86 5.96 6.31
N ARG A 198 28.42 5.18 5.31
CA ARG A 198 29.23 4.89 4.12
C ARG A 198 29.30 6.09 3.17
N THR A 199 30.53 6.47 2.84
CA THR A 199 30.78 7.43 1.74
C THR A 199 30.26 6.85 0.43
N GLY A 200 29.50 7.66 -0.33
CA GLY A 200 28.98 7.28 -1.65
C GLY A 200 27.59 6.66 -1.66
N ASP A 201 26.97 6.38 -0.50
CA ASP A 201 25.54 6.08 -0.41
C ASP A 201 24.68 7.36 -0.33
N ASN A 202 23.46 7.32 -0.85
CA ASN A 202 22.53 8.46 -0.90
C ASN A 202 21.17 8.17 -0.26
N ILE A 203 21.06 7.26 0.72
CA ILE A 203 19.76 6.92 1.35
C ILE A 203 19.00 8.14 1.92
N ARG A 204 19.73 9.22 2.23
CA ARG A 204 19.17 10.51 2.65
C ARG A 204 18.25 11.14 1.59
N THR A 205 18.40 10.83 0.31
CA THR A 205 17.49 11.24 -0.77
C THR A 205 16.04 10.90 -0.41
N LEU A 206 15.78 9.69 0.08
CA LEU A 206 14.45 9.25 0.50
C LEU A 206 13.87 10.08 1.66
N LEU A 207 14.73 10.64 2.52
CA LEU A 207 14.29 11.52 3.60
C LEU A 207 14.01 12.93 3.06
N SER A 208 14.94 13.51 2.31
CA SER A 208 14.86 14.91 1.87
C SER A 208 13.82 15.15 0.78
N GLU A 209 13.66 14.22 -0.15
CA GLU A 209 12.80 14.41 -1.33
C GLU A 209 11.40 13.82 -1.14
N ASN A 210 11.26 12.88 -0.22
CA ASN A 210 10.00 12.20 0.07
C ASN A 210 9.50 12.46 1.49
N GLY A 211 10.21 13.22 2.31
CA GLY A 211 9.79 13.49 3.69
C GLY A 211 9.68 12.22 4.54
N LEU A 212 10.41 11.15 4.18
CA LEU A 212 10.42 9.92 4.95
C LEU A 212 11.27 10.09 6.21
N THR A 213 10.96 9.30 7.22
CA THR A 213 11.73 9.16 8.46
C THR A 213 12.16 7.71 8.60
N ASP A 214 13.44 7.46 8.87
CA ASP A 214 13.93 6.13 9.21
C ASP A 214 13.60 5.80 10.68
N ALA A 215 12.94 4.67 10.91
CA ALA A 215 12.50 4.23 12.24
C ALA A 215 13.68 3.96 13.19
N TRP A 216 14.77 3.36 12.69
CA TRP A 216 15.99 3.13 13.47
C TRP A 216 16.63 4.46 13.88
N VAL A 217 16.76 5.39 12.93
CA VAL A 217 17.29 6.72 13.23
C VAL A 217 16.42 7.41 14.28
N LYS A 218 15.09 7.37 14.12
CA LYS A 218 14.15 8.03 15.01
C LYS A 218 14.17 7.45 16.43
N LEU A 219 14.11 6.13 16.56
CA LEU A 219 13.89 5.45 17.83
C LEU A 219 15.19 5.06 18.54
N VAL A 220 16.26 4.79 17.79
CA VAL A 220 17.54 4.31 18.36
C VAL A 220 18.62 5.40 18.34
N LYS A 221 18.71 6.20 17.27
CA LYS A 221 19.76 7.23 17.12
C LYS A 221 19.30 8.65 17.48
N GLY A 222 18.16 8.80 18.16
CA GLY A 222 17.69 10.09 18.65
C GLY A 222 17.22 11.06 17.55
N GLY A 223 16.85 10.56 16.38
CA GLY A 223 16.29 11.35 15.28
C GLY A 223 17.31 12.01 14.35
N THR A 224 18.61 11.87 14.62
CA THR A 224 19.66 12.40 13.73
C THR A 224 20.39 11.23 13.07
N PRO A 225 20.38 11.10 11.73
CA PRO A 225 21.13 10.04 11.07
C PRO A 225 22.63 10.16 11.37
N PRO A 226 23.37 9.05 11.51
CA PRO A 226 24.83 9.07 11.62
C PRO A 226 25.49 9.91 10.51
N ALA A 227 26.65 10.50 10.77
CA ALA A 227 27.36 11.32 9.78
C ALA A 227 27.90 10.45 8.62
N GLN A 228 27.75 10.92 7.38
CA GLN A 228 28.35 10.26 6.23
C GLN A 228 29.88 10.39 6.26
N GLY A 229 30.57 9.30 5.96
CA GLY A 229 32.02 9.20 6.09
C GLY A 229 32.51 9.03 7.53
N GLY A 230 31.59 8.91 8.50
CA GLY A 230 31.92 8.53 9.87
C GLY A 230 32.27 7.04 10.00
N ASP A 231 32.77 6.67 11.17
CA ASP A 231 33.11 5.28 11.48
C ASP A 231 31.90 4.35 11.30
N ALA A 232 32.14 3.17 10.73
CA ALA A 232 31.11 2.17 10.54
C ALA A 232 30.58 1.68 11.90
N LEU A 233 29.26 1.71 12.08
CA LEU A 233 28.59 1.16 13.26
C LEU A 233 28.34 -0.34 13.05
N VAL A 234 29.37 -1.16 13.27
CA VAL A 234 29.35 -2.60 12.97
C VAL A 234 28.52 -3.37 14.01
N CYS A 235 27.74 -4.34 13.55
CA CYS A 235 27.01 -5.25 14.42
C CYS A 235 27.89 -6.41 14.93
N ASP A 236 27.68 -6.82 16.18
CA ASP A 236 28.17 -8.11 16.65
C ASP A 236 27.38 -9.22 15.93
N ALA A 237 28.06 -10.08 15.18
CA ALA A 237 27.41 -11.16 14.45
C ALA A 237 26.75 -12.21 15.37
N ALA A 238 27.29 -12.41 16.58
CA ALA A 238 26.82 -13.41 17.53
C ALA A 238 25.71 -12.89 18.44
N ALA A 239 25.54 -11.57 18.55
CA ALA A 239 24.54 -10.94 19.40
C ALA A 239 24.25 -9.50 18.93
N PRO A 240 23.71 -9.31 17.72
CA PRO A 240 23.48 -7.97 17.20
C PRO A 240 22.47 -7.22 18.07
N THR A 241 22.80 -5.97 18.39
CA THR A 241 21.92 -5.06 19.12
C THR A 241 21.16 -4.17 18.14
N ASP A 242 20.22 -3.39 18.65
CA ASP A 242 19.53 -2.38 17.85
C ASP A 242 20.44 -1.20 17.48
N ASP A 243 21.57 -0.99 18.17
CA ASP A 243 22.37 0.25 18.04
C ASP A 243 23.31 0.28 16.83
N CYS A 244 23.68 -0.89 16.31
CA CYS A 244 24.53 -1.00 15.14
C CYS A 244 23.77 -0.65 13.85
N GLU A 245 24.50 -0.25 12.82
CA GLU A 245 23.95 0.04 11.51
C GLU A 245 23.91 -1.22 10.65
N VAL A 246 22.77 -1.45 10.00
CA VAL A 246 22.55 -2.49 8.98
C VAL A 246 22.16 -1.86 7.65
N VAL A 247 22.10 -2.66 6.59
CA VAL A 247 21.68 -2.22 5.25
C VAL A 247 20.16 -2.31 5.02
N ASP A 248 19.49 -3.15 5.80
CA ASP A 248 18.05 -3.29 5.85
C ASP A 248 17.44 -2.10 6.59
N LYS A 249 16.53 -1.37 5.93
CA LYS A 249 15.94 -0.13 6.48
C LYS A 249 14.42 -0.24 6.53
N VAL A 250 13.81 0.53 7.43
CA VAL A 250 12.37 0.79 7.46
C VAL A 250 12.17 2.30 7.57
N LEU A 251 11.77 2.91 6.46
CA LEU A 251 11.47 4.34 6.37
C LEU A 251 9.97 4.55 6.21
N TYR A 252 9.43 5.63 6.76
CA TYR A 252 7.99 5.88 6.72
C TYR A 252 7.61 7.36 6.72
N ARG A 253 6.39 7.65 6.27
CA ARG A 253 5.68 8.93 6.50
C ARG A 253 4.18 8.69 6.61
N GLY A 254 3.50 9.56 7.36
CA GLY A 254 2.03 9.67 7.32
C GLY A 254 1.55 10.45 6.08
N SER A 255 0.28 10.84 6.11
CA SER A 255 -0.37 11.74 5.14
C SER A 255 -1.34 12.68 5.83
N LYS A 256 -1.98 13.57 5.07
CA LYS A 256 -3.11 14.37 5.57
C LYS A 256 -4.34 13.52 5.95
N LEU A 257 -4.46 12.29 5.48
CA LEU A 257 -5.58 11.39 5.82
C LEU A 257 -5.28 10.52 7.05
N LEU A 258 -4.00 10.20 7.27
CA LEU A 258 -3.55 9.19 8.20
C LEU A 258 -2.23 9.62 8.87
N SER A 259 -2.22 9.78 10.20
CA SER A 259 -0.95 9.84 10.93
C SER A 259 -0.33 8.44 10.98
N LEU A 260 0.99 8.36 10.91
CA LEU A 260 1.72 7.11 11.06
C LEU A 260 2.95 7.37 11.91
N THR A 261 3.11 6.62 13.00
CA THR A 261 4.18 6.81 13.97
C THR A 261 4.80 5.47 14.32
N ALA A 262 6.11 5.32 14.10
CA ALA A 262 6.87 4.19 14.61
C ALA A 262 6.97 4.30 16.14
N THR A 263 6.64 3.22 16.85
CA THR A 263 6.60 3.15 18.32
C THR A 263 7.66 2.22 18.89
N ARG A 264 8.12 1.24 18.10
CA ARG A 264 9.22 0.33 18.44
C ARG A 264 10.03 0.03 17.18
N TYR A 265 11.34 -0.12 17.35
CA TYR A 265 12.24 -0.74 16.37
C TYR A 265 12.94 -1.89 17.08
N ALA A 266 13.14 -3.01 16.39
CA ALA A 266 13.92 -4.12 16.91
C ALA A 266 14.63 -4.90 15.81
N ASN A 267 15.86 -5.32 16.12
CA ASN A 267 16.51 -6.42 15.47
C ASN A 267 16.02 -7.73 16.13
N ASP A 268 15.11 -8.43 15.45
CA ASP A 268 14.47 -9.64 15.99
C ASP A 268 15.31 -10.91 15.75
N TRP A 269 16.60 -10.76 15.48
CA TRP A 269 17.57 -11.84 15.20
C TRP A 269 17.40 -13.09 16.08
N LYS A 270 17.19 -12.93 17.40
CA LYS A 270 17.00 -14.08 18.32
C LYS A 270 15.81 -14.96 17.94
N ALA A 271 14.74 -14.37 17.41
CA ALA A 271 13.57 -15.10 16.95
C ALA A 271 13.84 -15.91 15.67
N PHE A 272 14.95 -15.63 14.96
CA PHE A 272 15.32 -16.25 13.68
C PHE A 272 16.63 -17.05 13.77
N LEU A 273 16.80 -17.77 14.89
CA LEU A 273 17.86 -18.77 15.08
C LEU A 273 17.36 -20.20 14.91
N ARG A 274 18.15 -21.04 14.25
CA ARG A 274 18.01 -22.50 14.30
C ARG A 274 18.20 -23.00 15.73
N ALA A 275 17.78 -24.25 15.97
CA ALA A 275 17.96 -24.91 17.26
C ALA A 275 19.44 -25.08 17.66
N ASP A 276 20.35 -25.10 16.68
CA ASP A 276 21.81 -25.14 16.88
C ASP A 276 22.44 -23.75 17.03
N GLY A 277 21.64 -22.69 17.13
CA GLY A 277 22.09 -21.31 17.31
C GLY A 277 22.55 -20.61 16.03
N LYS A 278 22.52 -21.27 14.87
CA LYS A 278 22.87 -20.65 13.58
C LYS A 278 21.76 -19.72 13.08
N HIS A 279 22.13 -18.68 12.37
CA HIS A 279 21.18 -17.75 11.74
C HIS A 279 20.44 -18.41 10.58
N LEU A 280 19.22 -17.96 10.31
CA LEU A 280 18.42 -18.43 9.17
C LEU A 280 18.73 -17.69 7.86
N SER A 281 19.46 -16.57 7.94
CA SER A 281 19.96 -15.79 6.80
C SER A 281 21.27 -15.11 7.21
N ASP A 282 22.02 -14.63 6.23
CA ASP A 282 23.18 -13.75 6.41
C ASP A 282 22.78 -12.30 6.77
N HIS A 283 21.50 -11.96 6.61
CA HIS A 283 20.92 -10.72 7.11
C HIS A 283 20.23 -10.88 8.48
N PHE A 284 19.99 -9.75 9.15
CA PHE A 284 19.19 -9.70 10.36
C PHE A 284 17.74 -9.27 10.04
N PRO A 285 16.74 -9.86 10.71
CA PRO A 285 15.34 -9.49 10.56
C PRO A 285 15.03 -8.22 11.36
N HIS A 286 14.52 -7.19 10.68
CA HIS A 286 14.24 -5.90 11.31
C HIS A 286 12.74 -5.63 11.35
N ALA A 287 12.23 -5.40 12.56
CA ALA A 287 10.82 -5.17 12.84
C ALA A 287 10.56 -3.75 13.35
N VAL A 288 9.42 -3.20 12.95
CA VAL A 288 8.93 -1.90 13.43
C VAL A 288 7.47 -2.01 13.80
N ASP A 289 7.11 -1.54 15.00
CA ASP A 289 5.71 -1.39 15.39
C ASP A 289 5.26 0.02 15.02
N PHE A 290 4.05 0.13 14.48
CA PHE A 290 3.42 1.38 14.10
C PHE A 290 2.10 1.58 14.87
N SER A 291 1.82 2.85 15.16
CA SER A 291 0.48 3.32 15.50
C SER A 291 0.02 4.32 14.44
N TYR A 292 -1.29 4.32 14.17
CA TYR A 292 -1.92 5.25 13.24
C TYR A 292 -3.21 5.83 13.79
N THR A 293 -3.55 7.04 13.34
CA THR A 293 -4.82 7.71 13.62
C THR A 293 -5.33 8.38 12.36
N LEU A 294 -6.62 8.25 12.08
CA LEU A 294 -7.29 8.90 10.96
C LEU A 294 -7.56 10.39 11.30
N ASN A 295 -7.29 11.32 10.37
CA ASN A 295 -7.44 12.76 10.60
C ASN A 295 -8.90 13.26 10.80
N SER A 296 -9.34 13.64 11.99
CA SER A 296 -10.76 13.98 12.25
C SER A 296 -11.39 15.07 11.36
N SER A 297 -10.61 15.82 10.58
CA SER A 297 -11.08 16.83 9.62
C SER A 297 -10.99 16.42 8.14
N LEU A 298 -10.43 15.24 7.85
CA LEU A 298 -10.26 14.73 6.49
C LEU A 298 -10.25 13.19 6.46
N ARG A 299 -11.15 12.60 5.66
CA ARG A 299 -11.28 11.14 5.48
C ARG A 299 -11.31 10.83 3.99
N ALA A 300 -11.03 9.59 3.61
CA ALA A 300 -11.29 9.10 2.27
C ALA A 300 -12.26 7.92 2.31
N SER A 301 -12.86 7.59 1.17
CA SER A 301 -13.51 6.31 0.96
C SER A 301 -12.48 5.25 0.53
N ASP A 302 -12.91 4.00 0.47
CA ASP A 302 -12.22 3.00 -0.36
C ASP A 302 -12.27 3.38 -1.85
N PHE A 303 -11.63 2.57 -2.68
CA PHE A 303 -11.64 2.71 -4.13
C PHE A 303 -12.70 1.85 -4.82
N PHE A 304 -12.97 2.17 -6.08
CA PHE A 304 -13.68 1.35 -7.05
C PHE A 304 -13.00 1.50 -8.42
N GLY A 305 -12.84 0.42 -9.19
CA GLY A 305 -12.15 0.44 -10.48
C GLY A 305 -10.86 -0.39 -10.53
N GLY A 306 -10.13 -0.25 -11.64
CA GLY A 306 -8.95 -1.06 -11.98
C GLY A 306 -7.59 -0.46 -11.58
N PRO A 307 -6.54 -1.28 -11.49
CA PRO A 307 -5.20 -0.87 -11.07
C PRO A 307 -4.39 -0.18 -12.19
N HIS A 308 -5.06 0.42 -13.16
CA HIS A 308 -4.42 1.02 -14.34
C HIS A 308 -4.24 2.53 -14.17
N GLY A 309 -3.54 3.17 -15.10
CA GLY A 309 -3.24 4.59 -15.00
C GLY A 309 -2.27 4.92 -13.86
N THR A 310 -2.04 6.22 -13.66
CA THR A 310 -1.21 6.76 -12.58
C THR A 310 -2.08 7.08 -11.38
N ALA A 311 -1.59 6.77 -10.17
CA ALA A 311 -2.31 7.07 -8.94
C ALA A 311 -2.36 8.59 -8.67
N PHE A 312 -3.42 9.04 -8.02
CA PHE A 312 -3.56 10.42 -7.54
C PHE A 312 -4.28 10.44 -6.19
N ASN A 313 -4.04 11.49 -5.41
CA ASN A 313 -4.73 11.76 -4.15
C ASN A 313 -4.74 13.27 -3.88
N ASP A 314 -5.93 13.87 -3.88
CA ASP A 314 -6.10 15.32 -3.73
C ASP A 314 -5.84 15.85 -2.31
N ALA A 315 -5.60 14.97 -1.32
CA ALA A 315 -5.50 15.37 0.08
C ALA A 315 -4.49 16.52 0.28
N ASP A 316 -3.34 16.47 -0.39
CA ASP A 316 -2.29 17.48 -0.29
C ASP A 316 -2.63 18.79 -1.02
N ASP A 317 -3.45 18.73 -2.06
CA ASP A 317 -3.81 19.85 -2.94
C ASP A 317 -5.06 20.61 -2.49
N LEU A 318 -5.78 20.09 -1.48
CA LEU A 318 -6.95 20.76 -0.91
C LEU A 318 -6.59 22.10 -0.24
N PRO A 319 -7.41 23.14 -0.42
CA PRO A 319 -7.24 24.38 0.34
C PRO A 319 -7.50 24.11 1.83
N ALA A 320 -6.91 24.93 2.71
CA ALA A 320 -7.05 24.77 4.17
C ALA A 320 -8.52 24.72 4.65
N ASN A 321 -9.41 25.40 3.92
CA ASN A 321 -10.84 25.39 4.13
C ASN A 321 -11.52 24.89 2.84
N PRO A 322 -11.72 23.57 2.68
CA PRO A 322 -12.35 23.02 1.49
C PRO A 322 -13.78 23.53 1.31
N ALA A 323 -14.02 24.26 0.22
CA ALA A 323 -15.34 24.77 -0.15
C ALA A 323 -15.66 24.41 -1.61
N PRO A 324 -16.19 23.21 -1.89
CA PRO A 324 -16.55 22.79 -3.24
C PRO A 324 -17.50 23.77 -3.93
N ARG A 325 -17.23 24.11 -5.20
CA ARG A 325 -18.00 25.11 -5.96
C ARG A 325 -18.59 24.58 -7.25
N THR A 326 -17.75 23.97 -8.09
CA THR A 326 -18.18 23.44 -9.39
C THR A 326 -17.64 22.04 -9.58
N LEU A 327 -18.54 21.08 -9.67
CA LEU A 327 -18.23 19.73 -10.12
C LEU A 327 -18.33 19.69 -11.65
N THR A 328 -17.30 19.17 -12.32
CA THR A 328 -17.31 18.91 -13.76
C THR A 328 -16.95 17.46 -14.01
N LEU A 329 -17.76 16.79 -14.82
CA LEU A 329 -17.48 15.44 -15.30
C LEU A 329 -17.31 15.47 -16.80
N ARG A 330 -16.35 14.71 -17.32
CA ARG A 330 -16.24 14.44 -18.76
C ARG A 330 -16.53 12.98 -19.00
N GLY A 331 -17.44 12.67 -19.91
CA GLY A 331 -17.76 11.28 -20.22
C GLY A 331 -18.34 11.08 -21.61
N GLY A 332 -18.24 9.83 -22.06
CA GLY A 332 -18.87 9.32 -23.28
C GLY A 332 -19.31 7.87 -23.03
N THR A 333 -18.64 6.90 -23.65
CA THR A 333 -18.82 5.48 -23.31
C THR A 333 -18.31 5.13 -21.91
N ARG A 334 -17.33 5.89 -21.40
CA ARG A 334 -16.74 5.74 -20.06
C ARG A 334 -16.62 7.11 -19.40
N LEU A 335 -16.13 7.15 -18.17
CA LEU A 335 -15.78 8.40 -17.49
C LEU A 335 -14.35 8.80 -17.89
N ASP A 336 -14.22 9.89 -18.63
CA ASP A 336 -12.93 10.38 -19.14
C ASP A 336 -12.19 11.23 -18.10
N ALA A 337 -12.92 12.05 -17.33
CA ALA A 337 -12.33 12.90 -16.30
C ALA A 337 -13.32 13.32 -15.20
N VAL A 338 -12.76 13.65 -14.03
CA VAL A 338 -13.44 14.30 -12.91
C VAL A 338 -12.69 15.58 -12.55
N SER A 339 -13.44 16.63 -12.23
CA SER A 339 -12.88 17.88 -11.74
C SER A 339 -13.75 18.51 -10.66
N LEU A 340 -13.14 18.95 -9.57
CA LEU A 340 -13.81 19.70 -8.52
C LEU A 340 -13.06 21.01 -8.26
N THR A 341 -13.69 22.11 -8.62
CA THR A 341 -13.18 23.45 -8.32
C THR A 341 -13.74 23.91 -6.98
N HIS A 342 -12.87 24.41 -6.12
CA HIS A 342 -13.22 25.03 -4.85
C HIS A 342 -13.33 26.55 -4.98
N ASP A 343 -14.00 27.19 -4.02
CA ASP A 343 -13.89 28.63 -3.82
C ASP A 343 -12.41 29.01 -3.64
N GLY A 344 -12.01 30.13 -4.24
CA GLY A 344 -10.60 30.53 -4.36
C GLY A 344 -9.90 30.01 -5.61
N GLY A 345 -10.53 29.12 -6.39
CA GLY A 345 -10.08 28.74 -7.73
C GLY A 345 -9.19 27.50 -7.79
N THR A 346 -8.88 26.86 -6.66
CA THR A 346 -8.20 25.55 -6.65
C THR A 346 -9.05 24.53 -7.41
N ALA A 347 -8.50 23.95 -8.47
CA ALA A 347 -9.18 22.96 -9.30
C ALA A 347 -8.45 21.62 -9.23
N LEU A 348 -9.10 20.63 -8.64
CA LEU A 348 -8.61 19.26 -8.56
C LEU A 348 -9.12 18.52 -9.78
N THR A 349 -8.25 18.10 -10.71
CA THR A 349 -8.65 17.54 -12.01
C THR A 349 -7.85 16.30 -12.36
N HIS A 350 -8.56 15.21 -12.69
CA HIS A 350 -7.97 13.93 -13.04
C HIS A 350 -8.63 13.35 -14.30
N GLY A 351 -7.85 12.60 -15.08
CA GLY A 351 -8.27 12.03 -16.36
C GLY A 351 -7.83 12.88 -17.56
N SER A 352 -8.50 12.71 -18.69
CA SER A 352 -8.13 13.35 -19.96
C SER A 352 -9.13 14.43 -20.41
N THR A 353 -8.81 15.07 -21.54
CA THR A 353 -9.72 15.99 -22.22
C THR A 353 -10.75 15.29 -23.12
N GLY A 354 -10.80 13.96 -23.10
CA GLY A 354 -11.80 13.15 -23.80
C GLY A 354 -13.23 13.38 -23.32
N GLY A 355 -14.19 12.70 -23.94
CA GLY A 355 -15.61 12.80 -23.62
C GLY A 355 -16.22 14.20 -23.78
N THR A 356 -17.48 14.33 -23.36
CA THR A 356 -18.19 15.62 -23.30
C THR A 356 -18.26 16.11 -21.86
N ALA A 357 -17.90 17.37 -21.63
CA ALA A 357 -17.98 18.00 -20.32
C ALA A 357 -19.42 18.36 -19.95
N THR A 358 -19.78 18.07 -18.71
CA THR A 358 -21.01 18.54 -18.06
C THR A 358 -20.64 19.04 -16.66
N SER A 359 -21.31 20.09 -16.20
CA SER A 359 -20.96 20.72 -14.93
C SER A 359 -22.19 21.02 -14.08
N LEU A 360 -21.98 21.00 -12.78
CA LEU A 360 -22.92 21.43 -11.76
C LEU A 360 -22.23 22.44 -10.85
N THR A 361 -22.68 23.69 -10.92
CA THR A 361 -22.29 24.71 -9.93
C THR A 361 -23.20 24.59 -8.72
N LEU A 362 -22.61 24.32 -7.57
CA LEU A 362 -23.30 24.20 -6.29
C LEU A 362 -23.88 25.56 -5.91
N ALA A 363 -25.11 25.62 -5.42
CA ALA A 363 -25.65 26.86 -4.85
C ALA A 363 -25.02 27.08 -3.45
N PRO A 364 -25.03 28.31 -2.91
CA PRO A 364 -24.51 28.57 -1.56
C PRO A 364 -25.10 27.61 -0.53
N GLY A 365 -24.26 26.96 0.29
CA GLY A 365 -24.67 25.97 1.29
C GLY A 365 -25.22 24.64 0.74
N GLU A 366 -24.90 24.29 -0.51
CA GLU A 366 -25.17 22.98 -1.09
C GLU A 366 -23.90 22.14 -1.09
N HIS A 367 -24.04 20.86 -0.78
CA HIS A 367 -22.91 19.97 -0.56
C HIS A 367 -23.05 18.70 -1.39
N LEU A 368 -21.94 18.20 -1.91
CA LEU A 368 -21.90 16.88 -2.55
C LEU A 368 -21.95 15.80 -1.46
N THR A 369 -22.96 14.94 -1.49
CA THR A 369 -23.21 13.95 -0.43
C THR A 369 -22.95 12.53 -0.86
N SER A 370 -23.06 12.21 -2.15
CA SER A 370 -22.75 10.87 -2.64
C SER A 370 -22.32 10.84 -4.10
N VAL A 371 -21.66 9.76 -4.48
CA VAL A 371 -21.40 9.38 -5.86
C VAL A 371 -21.69 7.90 -6.07
N LYS A 372 -22.49 7.59 -7.09
CA LYS A 372 -22.63 6.23 -7.62
C LYS A 372 -21.70 6.08 -8.82
N LEU A 373 -20.78 5.13 -8.73
CA LEU A 373 -19.85 4.76 -9.79
C LEU A 373 -20.31 3.46 -10.43
N THR A 374 -20.01 3.29 -11.72
CA THR A 374 -20.10 1.99 -12.39
C THR A 374 -18.79 1.65 -13.06
N GLN A 375 -18.44 0.37 -13.15
CA GLN A 375 -17.21 -0.11 -13.79
C GLN A 375 -17.48 -1.19 -14.83
N GLY A 376 -16.52 -1.38 -15.72
CA GLY A 376 -16.56 -2.41 -16.75
C GLY A 376 -15.20 -2.64 -17.39
N GLN A 377 -15.14 -3.54 -18.37
CA GLN A 377 -13.90 -3.88 -19.10
C GLN A 377 -13.80 -3.10 -20.41
N LYS A 378 -12.60 -2.59 -20.71
CA LYS A 378 -12.20 -2.07 -22.02
C LYS A 378 -10.82 -2.60 -22.35
N ASP A 379 -10.71 -3.35 -23.45
CA ASP A 379 -9.44 -3.93 -23.92
C ASP A 379 -8.71 -4.75 -22.82
N GLY A 380 -9.48 -5.51 -22.03
CA GLY A 380 -8.97 -6.31 -20.91
C GLY A 380 -8.57 -5.51 -19.67
N ARG A 381 -8.88 -4.21 -19.60
CA ARG A 381 -8.61 -3.33 -18.46
C ARG A 381 -9.90 -2.84 -17.82
N THR A 382 -10.00 -2.96 -16.49
CA THR A 382 -11.13 -2.43 -15.72
C THR A 382 -11.06 -0.90 -15.67
N ARG A 383 -12.17 -0.21 -15.97
CA ARG A 383 -12.27 1.25 -15.92
C ARG A 383 -13.58 1.71 -15.33
N ILE A 384 -13.64 2.97 -14.89
CA ILE A 384 -14.91 3.61 -14.50
C ILE A 384 -15.69 3.98 -15.76
N PHE A 385 -16.90 3.44 -15.85
CA PHE A 385 -17.82 3.62 -16.96
C PHE A 385 -18.72 4.85 -16.77
N SER A 386 -19.16 5.10 -15.55
CA SER A 386 -19.93 6.30 -15.24
C SER A 386 -19.76 6.74 -13.79
N ALA A 387 -20.04 8.02 -13.55
CA ALA A 387 -20.24 8.59 -12.23
C ALA A 387 -21.54 9.38 -12.20
N ALA A 388 -22.29 9.26 -11.11
CA ALA A 388 -23.50 10.01 -10.82
C ALA A 388 -23.42 10.59 -9.40
N PHE A 389 -23.15 11.89 -9.30
CA PHE A 389 -23.07 12.62 -8.04
C PHE A 389 -24.43 13.16 -7.63
N THR A 390 -24.68 13.19 -6.31
CA THR A 390 -25.90 13.75 -5.72
C THR A 390 -25.54 14.75 -4.63
N THR A 391 -26.33 15.82 -4.52
CA THR A 391 -26.18 16.85 -3.48
C THR A 391 -27.22 16.69 -2.36
N ASP A 392 -27.02 17.38 -1.24
CA ASP A 392 -28.00 17.52 -0.15
C ASP A 392 -29.30 18.23 -0.56
N ARG A 393 -29.35 18.83 -1.75
CA ARG A 393 -30.55 19.43 -2.37
C ARG A 393 -31.18 18.54 -3.43
N ASN A 394 -30.79 17.25 -3.49
CA ASN A 394 -31.26 16.28 -4.47
C ASN A 394 -30.99 16.68 -5.93
N ARG A 395 -29.99 17.55 -6.19
CA ARG A 395 -29.51 17.80 -7.54
C ARG A 395 -28.47 16.77 -7.90
N THR A 396 -28.41 16.41 -9.17
CA THR A 396 -27.52 15.37 -9.66
C THR A 396 -26.71 15.83 -10.86
N LEU A 397 -25.48 15.34 -10.98
CA LEU A 397 -24.66 15.43 -12.19
C LEU A 397 -24.19 14.03 -12.56
N SER A 398 -24.27 13.66 -13.84
CA SER A 398 -23.83 12.34 -14.29
C SER A 398 -23.13 12.42 -15.64
N ALA A 399 -22.13 11.56 -15.83
CA ALA A 399 -21.44 11.39 -17.10
C ALA A 399 -20.98 9.94 -17.29
N GLY A 400 -20.78 9.56 -18.55
CA GLY A 400 -20.44 8.19 -18.95
C GLY A 400 -21.66 7.28 -19.14
N ALA A 401 -21.46 6.13 -19.79
CA ALA A 401 -22.51 5.15 -20.01
C ALA A 401 -22.49 4.10 -18.89
N ALA A 402 -23.56 4.03 -18.09
CA ALA A 402 -23.61 3.17 -16.92
C ALA A 402 -23.46 1.68 -17.25
N ALA A 403 -22.60 1.01 -16.49
CA ALA A 403 -22.48 -0.45 -16.46
C ALA A 403 -23.28 -1.06 -15.28
N SER A 404 -23.38 -2.39 -15.23
CA SER A 404 -24.15 -3.09 -14.19
C SER A 404 -23.43 -3.16 -12.84
N ASP A 405 -22.10 -3.29 -12.86
CA ASP A 405 -21.30 -3.35 -11.64
C ASP A 405 -21.12 -1.94 -11.08
N ALA A 406 -21.59 -1.72 -9.86
CA ALA A 406 -21.76 -0.39 -9.29
C ALA A 406 -21.40 -0.35 -7.80
N LYS A 407 -20.85 0.79 -7.38
CA LYS A 407 -20.57 1.10 -5.97
C LYS A 407 -21.00 2.54 -5.69
N THR A 408 -21.59 2.75 -4.52
CA THR A 408 -21.94 4.10 -4.05
C THR A 408 -21.08 4.47 -2.87
N PHE A 409 -20.48 5.65 -2.93
CA PHE A 409 -19.79 6.28 -1.81
C PHE A 409 -20.67 7.40 -1.28
N THR A 410 -20.89 7.43 0.04
CA THR A 410 -21.74 8.40 0.72
C THR A 410 -20.95 9.08 1.82
N ALA A 411 -20.98 10.40 1.85
CA ALA A 411 -20.35 11.17 2.91
C ALA A 411 -21.01 10.85 4.26
N PRO A 412 -20.23 10.71 5.36
CA PRO A 412 -20.80 10.58 6.70
C PRO A 412 -21.74 11.75 7.03
N SER A 413 -22.65 11.54 8.00
CA SER A 413 -23.54 12.61 8.44
C SER A 413 -22.75 13.83 8.93
N GLY A 414 -23.06 15.02 8.41
CA GLY A 414 -22.34 16.27 8.69
C GLY A 414 -21.05 16.46 7.88
N TRP A 415 -20.77 15.58 6.92
CA TRP A 415 -19.62 15.66 6.02
C TRP A 415 -20.07 15.82 4.57
N GLN A 416 -19.13 16.21 3.71
CA GLN A 416 -19.33 16.40 2.28
C GLN A 416 -18.14 15.87 1.49
N ILE A 417 -18.35 15.54 0.22
CA ILE A 417 -17.28 15.21 -0.73
C ILE A 417 -16.55 16.50 -1.12
N VAL A 418 -15.24 16.52 -0.90
CA VAL A 418 -14.37 17.67 -1.15
C VAL A 418 -13.24 17.41 -2.13
N GLY A 419 -13.02 16.18 -2.55
CA GLY A 419 -11.95 15.85 -3.49
C GLY A 419 -11.98 14.39 -3.89
N PHE A 420 -10.93 13.95 -4.57
CA PHE A 420 -10.83 12.62 -5.15
C PHE A 420 -9.51 11.93 -4.80
N THR A 421 -9.55 10.61 -4.85
CA THR A 421 -8.36 9.75 -4.80
C THR A 421 -8.59 8.59 -5.76
N GLY A 422 -7.56 8.04 -6.37
CA GLY A 422 -7.74 6.97 -7.34
C GLY A 422 -6.61 6.82 -8.33
N ARG A 423 -6.96 6.45 -9.56
CA ARG A 423 -6.03 6.29 -10.67
C ARG A 423 -6.64 6.74 -11.99
N ALA A 424 -5.83 7.41 -12.80
CA ALA A 424 -6.27 7.91 -14.09
C ALA A 424 -5.17 7.81 -15.15
N GLY A 425 -5.59 7.65 -16.40
CA GLY A 425 -4.76 7.79 -17.58
C GLY A 425 -5.52 8.56 -18.64
N GLY A 426 -5.72 7.95 -19.82
CA GLY A 426 -6.61 8.52 -20.84
C GLY A 426 -8.08 8.60 -20.40
N GLU A 427 -8.48 7.86 -19.38
CA GLU A 427 -9.82 7.81 -18.77
C GLU A 427 -9.64 7.58 -17.25
N ILE A 428 -10.71 7.63 -16.45
CA ILE A 428 -10.67 7.28 -15.03
C ILE A 428 -10.67 5.74 -14.90
N ASP A 429 -9.57 5.21 -14.35
CA ASP A 429 -9.40 3.77 -14.16
C ASP A 429 -9.94 3.32 -12.80
N LYS A 430 -9.72 4.13 -11.76
CA LYS A 430 -10.16 3.89 -10.38
C LYS A 430 -10.49 5.19 -9.69
N LEU A 431 -11.52 5.20 -8.85
CA LEU A 431 -11.97 6.39 -8.13
C LEU A 431 -12.50 6.06 -6.73
N GLY A 432 -12.10 6.90 -5.79
CA GLY A 432 -12.67 7.11 -4.46
C GLY A 432 -12.84 8.61 -4.24
N VAL A 433 -13.40 8.98 -3.08
CA VAL A 433 -13.70 10.37 -2.72
C VAL A 433 -13.06 10.74 -1.39
N ILE A 434 -12.74 12.03 -1.24
CA ILE A 434 -12.27 12.61 0.01
C ILE A 434 -13.43 13.35 0.66
N TYR A 435 -13.58 13.19 1.96
CA TYR A 435 -14.60 13.83 2.78
C TYR A 435 -13.99 14.84 3.75
N ALA A 436 -14.71 15.93 4.00
CA ALA A 436 -14.45 16.84 5.13
C ALA A 436 -15.77 17.25 5.81
N PRO A 437 -15.73 17.68 7.10
CA PRO A 437 -16.90 18.22 7.77
C PRO A 437 -17.48 19.44 7.04
N ILE A 438 -18.80 19.56 7.02
CA ILE A 438 -19.51 20.77 6.62
C ILE A 438 -19.23 21.85 7.68
N ARG A 439 -18.95 23.08 7.24
CA ARG A 439 -18.61 24.21 8.12
C ARG A 439 -19.66 25.30 8.09
#